data_AF-A0A950Y770-F1
#
_entry.id   AF-A0A950Y770-F1
#
_cell.length_a   1.000
_cell.length_b   1.000
_cell.length_c   1.000
_cell.angle_alpha   90.00
_cell.angle_beta   90.00
_cell.angle_gamma   90.00
#
_symmetry.space_group_name_H-M   'P 1'
#
loop_
_entity.id
_entity.type
_entity.pdbx_description
1 polymer ?
#
loop_
_entity_poly.entity_id
_entity_poly.type
_entity_poly.pdbx_seq_one_letter_code
_entity_poly.pdbx_strand_id
1 'polypeptide(L)' 'MFDGLFQPSHLLIILVVALFIFGPKKLPELGQGLGKGIRSFRDSMRAATEEPEKTETPAAKSTDANSK' A
#
# COMPACT_ATOMS: atom_id res chain seq x y z
N MET A 1 6.64 -29.19 -11.59
CA MET A 1 7.61 -29.23 -10.47
C MET A 1 7.49 -28.05 -9.50
N PHE A 2 6.99 -26.86 -9.91
CA PHE A 2 6.84 -25.70 -9.00
C PHE A 2 5.39 -25.40 -8.57
N ASP A 3 4.43 -26.21 -8.98
CA ASP A 3 2.98 -25.99 -8.75
C ASP A 3 2.59 -26.04 -7.25
N GLY A 4 3.42 -26.69 -6.42
CA GLY A 4 3.23 -26.75 -4.97
C GLY A 4 3.69 -25.49 -4.22
N LEU A 5 4.53 -24.64 -4.82
CA LEU A 5 5.13 -23.48 -4.13
C LEU A 5 4.11 -22.35 -3.90
N PHE A 6 3.17 -22.19 -4.84
CA PHE A 6 2.10 -21.20 -4.76
C PHE A 6 0.90 -21.68 -3.94
N GLN A 7 0.99 -22.86 -3.31
CA GLN A 7 -0.06 -23.27 -2.38
C GLN A 7 -0.12 -22.28 -1.20
N PRO A 8 -1.33 -21.85 -0.80
CA PRO A 8 -1.51 -20.90 0.31
C PRO A 8 -0.83 -21.33 1.61
N SER A 9 -0.75 -22.66 1.85
CA SER A 9 -0.06 -23.25 3.01
C SER A 9 1.43 -22.97 3.03
N HIS A 10 2.13 -23.16 1.90
CA HIS A 10 3.56 -22.89 1.78
C HIS A 10 3.85 -21.40 1.90
N LEU A 11 3.01 -20.56 1.28
CA LEU A 11 3.14 -19.11 1.35
C LEU A 11 3.00 -18.61 2.81
N LEU A 12 2.09 -19.19 3.59
CA LEU A 12 1.91 -18.87 5.01
C LEU A 12 3.16 -19.24 5.84
N ILE A 13 3.75 -20.41 5.60
CA ILE A 13 5.00 -20.83 6.27
C ILE A 13 6.14 -19.86 5.97
N ILE A 14 6.34 -19.49 4.70
CA ILE A 14 7.36 -18.52 4.29
C ILE A 14 7.09 -17.15 4.91
N LEU A 15 5.82 -16.73 4.92
CA LEU A 15 5.38 -15.49 5.55
C LEU A 15 5.78 -15.50 7.03
N VAL A 16 5.47 -16.55 7.79
CA VAL A 16 5.82 -16.67 9.22
C VAL A 16 7.33 -16.58 9.44
N VAL A 17 8.14 -17.26 8.63
CA VAL A 17 9.62 -17.18 8.71
C VAL A 17 10.10 -15.75 8.40
N ALA A 18 9.54 -15.11 7.37
CA ALA A 18 9.84 -13.73 7.03
C ALA A 18 9.44 -12.77 8.15
N LEU A 19 8.30 -12.97 8.81
CA LEU A 19 7.88 -12.21 10.00
C LEU A 19 8.82 -12.45 11.19
N PHE A 20 9.44 -13.63 11.30
CA PHE A 20 10.39 -13.90 12.37
C PHE A 20 11.69 -13.09 12.18
N ILE A 21 12.13 -12.93 10.93
CA ILE A 21 13.35 -12.18 10.57
C ILE A 21 13.09 -10.67 10.55
N PHE A 22 12.02 -10.23 9.86
CA PHE A 22 11.70 -8.81 9.68
C PHE A 22 10.84 -8.23 10.82
N GLY A 23 10.11 -9.07 11.55
CA GLY A 23 9.15 -8.67 12.56
C GLY A 23 7.76 -8.33 11.98
N PRO A 24 6.66 -8.69 12.65
CA PRO A 24 5.29 -8.39 12.19
C PRO A 24 5.00 -6.88 12.11
N LYS A 25 5.74 -6.06 12.85
CA LYS A 25 5.59 -4.59 12.85
C LYS A 25 6.18 -3.93 11.60
N LYS A 26 7.14 -4.57 10.92
CA LYS A 26 7.82 -3.99 9.75
C LYS A 26 7.04 -4.18 8.46
N LEU A 27 6.22 -5.23 8.34
CA LEU A 27 5.34 -5.41 7.18
C LEU A 27 4.33 -4.26 6.96
N PRO A 28 3.55 -3.80 7.96
CA PRO A 28 2.64 -2.68 7.77
C PRO A 28 3.39 -1.35 7.54
N GLU A 29 4.54 -1.16 8.17
CA GLU A 29 5.39 0.04 7.98
C GLU A 29 5.90 0.14 6.53
N LEU A 30 6.41 -0.98 5.97
CA LEU A 30 6.82 -1.09 4.56
C LEU A 30 5.62 -0.97 3.61
N GLY A 31 4.51 -1.62 3.94
CA GLY A 31 3.27 -1.57 3.15
C GLY A 31 2.67 -0.17 3.06
N GLN A 32 2.73 0.62 4.14
CA GLN A 32 2.30 2.03 4.13
C GLN A 32 3.18 2.90 3.23
N GLY A 33 4.50 2.71 3.26
CA GLY A 33 5.43 3.43 2.38
C GLY A 33 5.23 3.07 0.91
N LEU A 34 5.19 1.77 0.59
CA LEU A 34 4.94 1.28 -0.75
C LEU A 34 3.54 1.68 -1.26
N GLY A 35 2.52 1.60 -0.41
CA GLY A 35 1.16 1.97 -0.75
C GLY A 35 1.04 3.43 -1.16
N LYS A 36 1.68 4.34 -0.41
CA LYS A 36 1.76 5.76 -0.78
C LYS A 36 2.50 5.97 -2.11
N GLY A 37 3.65 5.30 -2.30
CA GLY A 37 4.42 5.39 -3.54
C GLY A 37 3.66 4.87 -4.76
N ILE A 38 3.02 3.71 -4.65
CA ILE A 38 2.18 3.12 -5.71
C ILE A 38 0.97 4.01 -5.98
N ARG A 39 0.36 4.61 -4.95
CA ARG A 39 -0.77 5.54 -5.11
C ARG A 39 -0.35 6.78 -5.92
N SER A 40 0.74 7.44 -5.53
CA SER A 40 1.27 8.60 -6.27
C SER A 40 1.73 8.24 -7.68
N PHE A 41 2.32 7.05 -7.86
CA PHE A 41 2.72 6.55 -9.19
C PHE A 41 1.48 6.33 -10.08
N ARG A 42 0.44 5.68 -9.54
CA ARG A 42 -0.82 5.45 -10.26
C ARG A 42 -1.52 6.77 -10.60
N ASP A 43 -1.59 7.71 -9.66
CA ASP A 43 -2.23 9.01 -9.87
C ASP A 43 -1.48 9.84 -10.93
N SER A 44 -0.14 9.79 -10.93
CA SER A 44 0.69 10.44 -11.97
C SER A 44 0.53 9.78 -13.34
N MET A 45 0.46 8.44 -13.37
CA MET A 45 0.28 7.69 -14.62
C MET A 45 -1.11 7.91 -15.23
N ARG A 46 -2.14 8.08 -14.39
CA ARG A 46 -3.49 8.46 -14.83
C ARG A 46 -3.51 9.88 -15.40
N ALA A 47 -2.88 10.84 -14.72
CA ALA A 47 -2.75 12.21 -15.22
C ALA A 47 -1.95 12.30 -16.55
N ALA A 48 -1.03 11.36 -16.79
CA ALA A 48 -0.28 11.27 -18.04
C ALA A 48 -1.07 10.59 -19.18
N THR A 49 -2.16 9.88 -18.87
CA THR A 49 -2.96 9.11 -19.85
C THR A 49 -4.29 9.78 -20.18
N GLU A 50 -4.85 10.57 -19.26
CA GLU A 50 -6.12 11.28 -19.46
C GLU A 50 -5.89 12.80 -19.32
N GLU A 51 -6.20 13.56 -20.38
CA GLU A 51 -6.33 15.03 -20.33
C GLU A 51 -7.33 15.44 -19.22
N PRO A 52 -7.18 16.64 -18.64
CA PRO A 52 -7.52 16.91 -17.25
C PRO A 52 -9.02 17.09 -17.04
N GLU A 53 -9.74 16.01 -16.74
CA GLU A 53 -11.00 16.13 -16.00
C GLU A 53 -10.77 15.83 -14.52
N LYS A 54 -10.55 16.92 -13.78
CA LYS A 54 -10.99 17.13 -12.40
C LYS A 54 -11.09 15.86 -11.54
N THR A 55 -10.03 15.55 -10.79
CA THR A 55 -10.20 14.67 -9.62
C THR A 55 -9.74 15.41 -8.38
N GLU A 56 -10.77 15.95 -7.72
CA GLU A 56 -10.76 16.46 -6.37
C GLU A 56 -10.13 15.43 -5.43
N THR A 57 -9.12 15.86 -4.69
CA THR A 57 -8.47 15.16 -3.59
C THR A 57 -9.48 14.76 -2.52
N PRO A 58 -9.72 13.47 -2.23
CA PRO A 58 -10.43 13.08 -1.03
C PRO A 58 -9.41 12.70 0.06
N ALA A 59 -9.54 13.38 1.19
CA ALA A 59 -9.05 12.99 2.52
C ALA A 59 -7.63 13.40 2.93
N ALA A 60 -7.51 14.65 3.40
CA ALA A 60 -6.93 14.91 4.72
C ALA A 60 -7.77 15.98 5.42
N LYS A 61 -8.82 15.55 6.15
CA LYS A 61 -9.43 16.39 7.19
C LYS A 61 -8.44 16.49 8.34
N SER A 62 -7.45 17.37 8.22
CA SER A 62 -6.72 17.90 9.35
C SER A 62 -7.57 19.00 9.99
N THR A 63 -7.97 18.75 11.23
CA THR A 63 -7.95 19.72 12.34
C THR A 63 -8.27 21.17 11.99
N ASP A 64 -9.51 21.60 12.21
CA ASP A 64 -9.79 22.85 12.94
C ASP A 64 -11.24 22.84 13.44
N ALA A 65 -11.41 22.66 14.74
CA ALA A 65 -12.66 22.94 15.43
C ALA A 65 -12.31 23.67 16.73
N ASN A 66 -11.67 24.82 16.58
CA ASN A 66 -11.73 25.88 17.57
C ASN A 66 -12.32 27.15 16.90
N SER A 67 -13.03 27.95 17.70
CA SER A 67 -13.59 29.28 17.38
C SER A 67 -15.02 29.30 16.80
N LYS A 68 -16.05 29.28 17.65
CA LYS A 68 -16.70 30.49 18.20
C LYS A 68 -17.89 30.14 19.08
#